data_AF-A0A9D2AIX1-F1
#
_entry.id   AF-A0A9D2AIX1-F1
#
_cell.length_a   1.000
_cell.length_b   1.000
_cell.length_c   1.000
_cell.angle_alpha   90.00
_cell.angle_beta   90.00
_cell.angle_gamma   90.00
#
_symmetry.space_group_name_H-M   'P 1'
#
loop_
_entity.id
_entity.type
_entity.pdbx_description
1 polymer ?
#
loop_
_entity_poly.entity_id
_entity_poly.type
_entity_poly.pdbx_seq_one_letter_code
_entity_poly.pdbx_strand_id
1 'polypeptide(L)'
;MYTAKQMIVMRRDLHMRKGKIAAQAGHACVEAVLMALAREDRLGDVCVAGDYAALRPGRKAETALSAWFEKGVAKICVYVDSEEELLDIDRKAKEAGILSALICDAGMTEFHGQPTYTCLALEPRFAEDVDPITGDLPLF
;
A
#
# COMPACT_ATOMS: atom_id res chain seq x y z
N MET A 1 16.15 8.15 -8.77
CA MET A 1 14.74 7.87 -9.10
C MET A 1 14.42 6.49 -8.56
N TYR A 2 13.37 6.32 -7.76
CA TYR A 2 12.99 5.00 -7.23
C TYR A 2 12.43 4.15 -8.36
N THR A 3 12.93 2.94 -8.55
CA THR A 3 12.44 2.02 -9.60
C THR A 3 11.16 1.32 -9.15
N ALA A 4 11.06 0.97 -7.87
CA ALA A 4 9.89 0.39 -7.24
C ALA A 4 9.36 1.29 -6.11
N LYS A 5 8.04 1.33 -5.94
CA LYS A 5 7.35 2.18 -4.97
C LYS A 5 6.06 1.51 -4.47
N GLN A 6 5.62 1.93 -3.30
CA GLN A 6 4.32 1.56 -2.75
C GLN A 6 3.39 2.77 -2.80
N MET A 7 2.18 2.59 -3.35
CA MET A 7 1.18 3.64 -3.40
C MET A 7 0.16 3.43 -2.28
N ILE A 8 -0.15 4.49 -1.54
CA ILE A 8 -1.20 4.54 -0.53
C ILE A 8 -2.21 5.59 -1.01
N VAL A 9 -3.48 5.20 -1.13
CA VAL A 9 -4.56 6.08 -1.56
C VAL A 9 -5.48 6.33 -0.37
N MET A 10 -5.56 7.59 0.07
CA MET A 10 -6.29 8.02 1.26
C MET A 10 -7.60 8.73 0.87
N ARG A 11 -8.70 8.44 1.58
CA ARG A 11 -9.93 9.24 1.50
C ARG A 11 -9.77 10.56 2.25
N ARG A 12 -9.69 11.67 1.53
CA ARG A 12 -9.55 13.00 2.14
C ARG A 12 -10.89 13.56 2.65
N ASP A 13 -11.98 13.22 1.98
CA ASP A 13 -13.35 13.64 2.30
C ASP A 13 -13.83 13.20 3.69
N LEU A 14 -13.22 12.15 4.26
CA LEU A 14 -13.51 11.71 5.62
C LEU A 14 -12.99 12.66 6.70
N HIS A 15 -12.14 13.63 6.35
CA HIS A 15 -11.55 14.60 7.28
C HIS A 15 -10.96 13.97 8.57
N MET A 16 -10.37 12.78 8.41
CA MET A 16 -9.79 12.01 9.50
C MET A 16 -8.71 12.83 10.25
N ARG A 17 -8.60 12.59 11.55
CA ARG A 17 -7.51 13.21 12.35
C ARG A 17 -6.17 12.65 11.90
N LYS A 18 -5.10 13.44 12.00
CA LYS A 18 -3.74 13.04 11.60
C LYS A 18 -3.30 11.67 12.16
N GLY A 19 -3.62 11.40 13.43
CA GLY A 19 -3.33 10.11 14.06
C GLY A 19 -4.08 8.93 13.44
N LYS A 20 -5.35 9.13 13.08
CA LYS A 20 -6.16 8.12 12.39
C LYS A 20 -5.62 7.86 10.99
N ILE A 21 -5.33 8.90 10.21
CA ILE A 21 -4.72 8.80 8.87
C ILE A 21 -3.45 7.94 8.94
N ALA A 22 -2.54 8.24 9.87
CA ALA A 22 -1.30 7.49 10.04
C ALA A 22 -1.55 6.01 10.37
N ALA A 23 -2.51 5.73 11.24
CA ALA A 23 -2.88 4.35 11.59
C ALA A 23 -3.46 3.59 10.39
N GLN A 24 -4.37 4.19 9.61
CA GLN A 24 -4.98 3.56 8.44
C GLN A 24 -3.93 3.30 7.34
N ALA A 25 -3.06 4.28 7.06
CA ALA A 25 -1.95 4.09 6.13
C ALA A 25 -0.99 2.96 6.60
N GLY A 26 -0.74 2.87 7.90
CA GLY A 26 0.03 1.78 8.51
C GLY A 26 -0.61 0.41 8.30
N HIS A 27 -1.91 0.28 8.57
CA HIS A 27 -2.67 -0.96 8.34
C HIS A 27 -2.59 -1.39 6.87
N ALA A 28 -2.88 -0.47 5.94
CA ALA A 28 -2.85 -0.72 4.52
C ALA A 28 -1.46 -1.17 4.04
N CYS A 29 -0.42 -0.44 4.45
CA CYS A 29 0.96 -0.75 4.11
C CYS A 29 1.38 -2.14 4.58
N VAL A 30 1.12 -2.48 5.85
CA VAL A 30 1.51 -3.76 6.44
C VAL A 30 0.81 -4.91 5.72
N GLU A 31 -0.51 -4.81 5.54
CA GLU A 31 -1.31 -5.83 4.88
C GLU A 31 -0.84 -6.06 3.43
N ALA A 32 -0.65 -4.98 2.65
CA ALA A 32 -0.19 -5.08 1.26
C ALA A 32 1.18 -5.75 1.15
N VAL A 33 2.12 -5.41 2.04
CA VAL A 33 3.47 -6.01 2.04
C VAL A 33 3.43 -7.47 2.46
N LEU A 34 2.65 -7.82 3.49
CA LEU A 34 2.53 -9.22 3.93
C LEU A 34 1.89 -10.09 2.86
N MET A 35 0.84 -9.61 2.18
CA MET A 35 0.25 -10.31 1.03
C MET A 35 1.26 -10.49 -0.11
N ALA A 36 2.05 -9.45 -0.43
CA ALA A 36 3.08 -9.54 -1.48
C ALA A 36 4.18 -10.54 -1.11
N LEU A 37 4.67 -10.52 0.13
CA LEU A 37 5.63 -11.49 0.66
C LEU A 37 5.09 -12.92 0.60
N ALA A 38 3.83 -13.13 0.98
CA ALA A 38 3.19 -14.43 0.91
C ALA A 38 3.05 -14.91 -0.54
N ARG A 39 2.62 -14.03 -1.46
CA ARG A 39 2.46 -14.36 -2.88
C ARG A 39 3.78 -14.73 -3.56
N GLU A 40 4.87 -14.05 -3.19
CA GLU A 40 6.20 -14.35 -3.71
C GLU A 40 6.92 -15.48 -2.94
N ASP A 41 6.27 -16.07 -1.93
CA ASP A 41 6.84 -17.09 -1.04
C ASP A 41 8.12 -16.59 -0.32
N ARG A 42 8.16 -15.31 0.04
CA ARG A 42 9.33 -14.62 0.63
C ARG A 42 9.22 -14.37 2.13
N LEU A 43 8.18 -14.84 2.80
CA LEU A 43 8.03 -14.65 4.26
C LEU A 43 9.23 -15.18 5.06
N GLY A 44 9.77 -16.35 4.66
CA GLY A 44 10.98 -16.92 5.28
C GLY A 44 12.28 -16.19 4.95
N ASP A 45 12.26 -15.31 3.93
CA ASP A 45 13.42 -14.52 3.52
C ASP A 45 13.54 -13.22 4.31
N VAL A 46 12.49 -12.79 5.03
CA VAL A 46 12.54 -11.56 5.83
C VAL A 46 13.56 -11.70 6.95
N CYS A 47 14.47 -10.74 7.04
CA CYS A 47 15.48 -10.66 8.10
C CYS A 47 15.66 -9.22 8.57
N VAL A 48 16.33 -9.07 9.71
CA VAL A 48 16.83 -7.79 10.19
C VAL A 48 18.26 -7.61 9.69
N ALA A 49 18.52 -6.53 8.95
CA ALA A 49 19.84 -6.13 8.48
C ALA A 49 20.20 -4.78 9.11
N GLY A 50 20.99 -4.78 10.18
CA GLY A 50 21.21 -3.59 10.99
C GLY A 50 19.91 -3.16 11.68
N ASP A 51 19.45 -1.92 11.43
CA ASP A 51 18.25 -1.32 12.04
C ASP A 51 17.00 -1.39 11.15
N TYR A 52 17.05 -2.11 10.03
CA TYR A 52 15.95 -2.19 9.07
C TYR A 52 15.60 -3.64 8.70
N ALA A 53 14.34 -3.83 8.29
CA ALA A 53 13.90 -5.07 7.67
C ALA A 53 14.43 -5.16 6.24
N ALA A 54 14.91 -6.33 5.85
CA ALA A 54 15.43 -6.63 4.53
C ALA A 54 15.00 -8.04 4.10
N LEU A 55 15.24 -8.37 2.84
CA LEU A 55 15.14 -9.74 2.35
C LEU A 55 16.54 -10.35 2.28
N ARG A 56 16.66 -11.59 2.73
CA ARG A 56 17.89 -12.36 2.57
C ARG A 56 18.20 -12.50 1.08
N PRO A 57 19.48 -12.37 0.69
CA PRO A 57 19.90 -12.72 -0.66
C PRO A 57 19.52 -14.17 -0.96
N GLY A 58 18.90 -14.40 -2.12
CA GLY A 58 18.40 -15.71 -2.50
C GLY A 58 18.52 -15.93 -4.01
N ARG A 59 18.11 -17.12 -4.46
CA ARG A 59 18.11 -17.48 -5.89
C ARG A 59 16.88 -16.97 -6.65
N LYS A 60 15.89 -16.41 -5.94
CA LYS A 60 14.67 -15.86 -6.55
C LYS A 60 15.05 -14.63 -7.38
N ALA A 61 14.44 -14.49 -8.56
CA ALA A 61 14.63 -13.33 -9.42
C ALA A 61 14.26 -12.03 -8.70
N GLU A 62 14.88 -10.92 -9.11
CA GLU A 62 14.51 -9.60 -8.60
C GLU A 62 13.06 -9.29 -8.97
N THR A 63 12.31 -8.77 -7.99
CA THR A 63 10.94 -8.30 -8.14
C THR A 63 10.84 -6.86 -7.67
N ALA A 64 9.73 -6.19 -7.96
CA ALA A 64 9.47 -4.87 -7.40
C ALA A 64 9.49 -4.88 -5.86
N LEU A 65 9.01 -5.97 -5.23
CA LEU A 65 9.07 -6.15 -3.79
C LEU A 65 10.51 -6.21 -3.27
N SER A 66 11.38 -7.02 -3.88
CA SER A 66 12.78 -7.10 -3.44
C SER A 66 13.54 -5.80 -3.68
N ALA A 67 13.35 -5.18 -4.84
CA ALA A 67 13.94 -3.87 -5.15
C ALA A 67 13.45 -2.78 -4.18
N TRP A 68 12.18 -2.85 -3.74
CA TRP A 68 11.60 -1.92 -2.76
C TRP A 68 12.23 -2.07 -1.37
N PHE A 69 12.45 -3.30 -0.90
CA PHE A 69 13.19 -3.55 0.34
C PHE A 69 14.62 -3.01 0.28
N GLU A 70 15.32 -3.18 -0.85
CA GLU A 70 16.69 -2.71 -1.02
C GLU A 70 16.81 -1.18 -1.16
N LYS A 71 15.81 -0.53 -1.75
CA LYS A 71 15.86 0.91 -2.09
C LYS A 71 15.06 1.79 -1.13
N GLY A 72 15.01 1.41 0.13
CA GLY A 72 14.52 2.26 1.22
C GLY A 72 12.99 2.32 1.38
N VAL A 73 12.28 1.28 0.90
CA VAL A 73 10.86 1.05 1.18
C VAL A 73 9.95 2.26 0.90
N ALA A 74 10.15 2.91 -0.25
CA ALA A 74 9.50 4.15 -0.64
C ALA A 74 7.96 4.03 -0.69
N LYS A 75 7.27 4.97 -0.05
CA LYS A 75 5.79 5.05 0.00
C LYS A 75 5.35 6.42 -0.47
N ILE A 76 4.33 6.47 -1.31
CA ILE A 76 3.75 7.70 -1.82
C ILE A 76 2.29 7.71 -1.43
N CYS A 77 1.91 8.74 -0.66
CA CYS A 77 0.54 8.93 -0.19
C CYS A 77 -0.16 9.93 -1.13
N VAL A 78 -1.15 9.45 -1.86
CA VAL A 78 -2.05 10.23 -2.72
C VAL A 78 -3.47 10.17 -2.17
N TYR A 79 -4.39 10.93 -2.75
CA TYR A 79 -5.77 10.95 -2.28
C TYR A 79 -6.83 10.93 -3.35
N VAL A 80 -8.02 10.54 -2.88
CA VAL A 80 -9.31 10.64 -3.56
C VAL A 80 -10.29 11.35 -2.61
N ASP A 81 -11.40 11.86 -3.16
CA ASP A 81 -12.39 12.63 -2.42
C ASP A 81 -13.74 11.90 -2.29
N SER A 82 -13.77 10.59 -2.57
CA SER A 82 -14.97 9.78 -2.39
C SER A 82 -14.68 8.29 -2.19
N GLU A 83 -15.64 7.57 -1.62
CA GLU A 83 -15.61 6.11 -1.52
C GLU A 83 -15.57 5.44 -2.89
N GLU A 84 -16.37 5.95 -3.83
CA GLU A 84 -16.49 5.41 -5.17
C GLU A 84 -15.14 5.45 -5.91
N GLU A 85 -14.43 6.57 -5.85
CA GLU A 85 -13.08 6.69 -6.42
C GLU A 85 -12.10 5.71 -5.76
N LEU A 86 -12.15 5.55 -4.43
CA LEU A 86 -11.28 4.59 -3.74
C LEU A 86 -11.54 3.15 -4.22
N LEU A 87 -12.82 2.77 -4.34
CA LEU A 87 -13.22 1.44 -4.80
C LEU A 87 -12.91 1.23 -6.29
N ASP A 88 -12.95 2.27 -7.11
CA ASP A 88 -12.54 2.20 -8.51
C ASP A 88 -11.04 1.94 -8.65
N ILE A 89 -10.20 2.57 -7.81
CA ILE A 89 -8.76 2.27 -7.75
C ILE A 89 -8.51 0.82 -7.34
N ASP A 90 -9.21 0.32 -6.31
CA ASP A 90 -9.10 -1.08 -5.88
C ASP A 90 -9.45 -2.06 -7.01
N ARG A 91 -10.55 -1.79 -7.73
CA ARG A 91 -10.98 -2.58 -8.89
C ARG A 91 -9.94 -2.58 -10.00
N LYS A 92 -9.45 -1.40 -10.41
CA LYS A 92 -8.41 -1.25 -11.44
C LYS A 92 -7.13 -1.99 -11.08
N ALA A 93 -6.70 -1.92 -9.82
CA ALA A 93 -5.53 -2.65 -9.34
C ALA A 93 -5.73 -4.17 -9.45
N LYS A 94 -6.88 -4.70 -9.01
CA LYS A 94 -7.19 -6.13 -9.12
C LYS A 94 -7.27 -6.60 -10.57
N GLU A 95 -7.87 -5.82 -11.46
CA GLU A 95 -7.92 -6.10 -12.90
C GLU A 95 -6.52 -6.15 -13.53
N ALA A 96 -5.58 -5.32 -13.05
CA ALA A 96 -4.18 -5.33 -13.45
C ALA A 96 -3.34 -6.45 -12.77
N GLY A 97 -3.94 -7.28 -11.92
CA GLY A 97 -3.23 -8.33 -11.17
C GLY A 97 -2.33 -7.79 -10.04
N ILE A 98 -2.61 -6.57 -9.58
CA ILE A 98 -1.90 -5.91 -8.47
C ILE A 98 -2.68 -6.14 -7.18
N LEU A 99 -2.00 -6.60 -6.14
CA LEU A 99 -2.59 -6.73 -4.82
C LEU A 99 -2.92 -5.35 -4.25
N SER A 100 -4.14 -5.21 -3.75
CA SER A 100 -4.67 -4.02 -3.10
C SER A 100 -5.18 -4.39 -1.71
N ALA A 101 -4.61 -3.78 -0.68
CA ALA A 101 -5.05 -3.87 0.70
C ALA A 101 -6.05 -2.75 1.00
N LEU A 102 -7.33 -3.00 0.73
CA LEU A 102 -8.42 -2.09 1.03
C LEU A 102 -8.80 -2.15 2.51
N ILE A 103 -8.71 -1.03 3.22
CA ILE A 103 -8.95 -0.95 4.65
C ILE A 103 -10.35 -0.44 4.94
N CYS A 104 -11.08 -1.23 5.74
CA CYS A 104 -12.37 -0.86 6.31
C CYS A 104 -12.20 -0.63 7.81
N ASP A 105 -12.43 0.59 8.26
CA ASP A 105 -12.49 0.89 9.69
C ASP A 105 -13.84 0.44 10.24
N ALA A 106 -13.83 -0.30 11.35
CA ALA A 106 -15.05 -0.76 12.01
C ALA A 106 -15.91 0.37 12.61
N GLY A 107 -15.43 1.62 12.59
CA GLY A 107 -16.20 2.79 13.02
C GLY A 107 -16.30 2.97 14.52
N MET A 108 -15.60 2.14 15.31
CA MET A 108 -15.66 2.13 16.78
C MET A 108 -15.14 3.44 17.43
N THR A 109 -14.41 4.27 16.68
CA THR A 109 -13.78 5.49 17.21
C THR A 109 -14.22 6.79 16.53
N GLU A 110 -14.31 6.82 15.20
CA GLU A 110 -14.49 8.07 14.44
C GLU A 110 -15.68 8.06 13.47
N PHE A 111 -16.28 6.91 13.17
CA PHE A 111 -17.37 6.77 12.20
C PHE A 111 -18.69 6.30 12.82
N HIS A 112 -18.89 6.58 14.12
CA HIS A 112 -20.15 6.33 14.82
C HIS A 112 -20.70 4.88 14.71
N GLY A 113 -19.80 3.90 14.66
CA GLY A 113 -20.13 2.48 14.51
C GLY A 113 -20.46 2.04 13.08
N GLN A 114 -20.25 2.89 12.08
CA GLN A 114 -20.45 2.54 10.67
C GLN A 114 -19.13 2.03 10.05
N PRO A 115 -19.12 0.82 9.48
CA PRO A 115 -18.00 0.35 8.66
C PRO A 115 -17.74 1.34 7.51
N THR A 116 -16.50 1.83 7.42
CA THR A 116 -16.14 2.89 6.47
C THR A 116 -14.83 2.55 5.79
N TYR A 117 -14.80 2.56 4.45
CA TYR A 117 -13.56 2.40 3.70
C TYR A 117 -12.73 3.68 3.76
N THR A 118 -11.54 3.59 4.34
CA THR A 118 -10.71 4.76 4.69
C THR A 118 -9.57 4.99 3.71
N CYS A 119 -8.90 3.92 3.30
CA CYS A 119 -7.77 3.98 2.39
C CYS A 119 -7.49 2.60 1.79
N LEU A 120 -6.58 2.56 0.83
CA LEU A 120 -5.94 1.32 0.38
C LEU A 120 -4.44 1.53 0.23
N ALA A 121 -3.71 0.42 0.21
CA ALA A 121 -2.33 0.40 -0.28
C ALA A 121 -2.19 -0.68 -1.33
N LEU A 122 -1.51 -0.34 -2.41
CA LEU A 122 -1.08 -1.33 -3.38
C LEU A 122 0.17 -2.02 -2.84
N GLU A 123 0.41 -3.26 -3.25
CA GLU A 123 1.72 -3.87 -3.04
C GLU A 123 2.83 -3.06 -3.75
N PRO A 124 4.10 -3.23 -3.32
CA PRO A 124 5.21 -2.62 -4.04
C PRO A 124 5.25 -3.05 -5.51
N ARG A 125 5.28 -2.07 -6.41
CA ARG A 125 5.33 -2.27 -7.86
C ARG A 125 6.36 -1.35 -8.51
N PHE A 126 6.80 -1.70 -9.71
CA PHE A 126 7.57 -0.77 -10.51
C PHE A 126 6.70 0.43 -10.89
N ALA A 127 7.33 1.59 -11.07
CA ALA A 127 6.59 2.82 -11.35
C ALA A 127 5.67 2.66 -12.59
N GLU A 128 6.18 2.05 -13.65
CA GLU A 128 5.45 1.79 -14.90
C GLU A 128 4.18 0.93 -14.74
N ASP A 129 4.14 0.04 -13.74
CA ASP A 129 2.97 -0.82 -13.49
C ASP A 129 1.87 -0.09 -12.70
N VAL A 130 2.25 0.85 -11.83
CA VAL A 130 1.33 1.45 -10.84
C VAL A 130 0.89 2.87 -11.21
N ASP A 131 1.70 3.58 -12.00
CA ASP A 131 1.40 4.93 -12.48
C ASP A 131 0.15 5.01 -13.38
N PRO A 132 -0.17 4.03 -14.25
CA PRO A 132 -1.42 4.03 -14.99
C PRO A 132 -2.69 4.05 -14.12
N ILE A 133 -2.57 3.66 -12.85
CA ILE A 133 -3.70 3.60 -11.91
C ILE A 133 -3.72 4.82 -10.98
N THR A 134 -2.55 5.25 -10.51
CA THR A 134 -2.43 6.22 -9.41
C THR A 134 -1.58 7.45 -9.72
N GLY A 135 -0.95 7.51 -10.90
CA GLY A 135 0.05 8.54 -11.25
C GLY A 135 -0.52 9.95 -11.40
N ASP A 136 -1.80 10.06 -11.76
CA ASP A 136 -2.50 11.34 -11.90
C ASP A 136 -3.18 11.80 -10.58
N LEU A 137 -3.13 10.97 -9.53
CA LEU A 137 -3.72 11.33 -8.24
C LEU A 137 -2.85 12.35 -7.50
N PRO A 138 -3.48 13.37 -6.88
CA PRO A 138 -2.76 14.39 -6.13
C PRO A 138 -2.14 13.82 -4.84
N LEU A 139 -1.01 14.39 -4.42
CA LEU A 139 -0.36 14.07 -3.14
C LEU A 139 -1.24 14.53 -1.96
N PHE A 140 -1.36 13.68 -0.94
CA PHE A 140 -2.17 13.92 0.27
C PHE A 140 -1.51 14.86 1.28
#